data_AF-A0A8F4FR57-F1
#
_entry.id   AF-A0A8F4FR57-F1
#
_cell.length_a   1.000
_cell.length_b   1.000
_cell.length_c   1.000
_cell.angle_alpha   90.00
_cell.angle_beta   90.00
_cell.angle_gamma   90.00
#
_symmetry.space_group_name_H-M   'P 1'
#
loop_
_entity.id
_entity.type
_entity.pdbx_description
1 polymer ?
#
loop_
_entity_poly.entity_id
_entity_poly.type
_entity_poly.pdbx_seq_one_letter_code
_entity_poly.pdbx_strand_id
1 'polypeptide(L)'
;MARPAGHPLNRAAWEDVLRLAGLSLTQVAEMSEVPRATLSGLLGGHHKASVPMAHRIAGCIPVQPATLFPSLAAVEVEPEAVPA
;
A
#
# COMPACT_ATOMS: atom_id res chain seq x y z
N MET A 1 13.29 -16.04 11.21
CA MET A 1 12.76 -14.66 11.12
C MET A 1 11.24 -14.73 11.05
N ALA A 2 10.52 -14.10 11.98
CA ALA A 2 9.07 -13.99 11.90
C ALA A 2 8.70 -13.03 10.76
N ARG A 3 7.92 -13.49 9.77
CA ARG A 3 7.35 -12.57 8.78
C ARG A 3 6.44 -11.59 9.52
N PRO A 4 6.54 -10.27 9.28
CA PRO A 4 5.62 -9.31 9.88
C PRO A 4 4.19 -9.71 9.52
N ALA A 5 3.28 -9.60 10.48
CA ALA A 5 1.87 -10.02 10.37
C ALA A 5 1.03 -9.12 9.42
N GLY A 6 1.67 -8.54 8.40
CA GLY A 6 1.11 -7.58 7.45
C GLY A 6 1.79 -6.21 7.52
N HIS A 7 1.36 -5.33 6.61
CA HIS A 7 1.91 -4.03 6.32
C HIS A 7 0.91 -2.93 6.69
N PRO A 8 1.26 -2.00 7.59
CA PRO A 8 0.39 -0.89 7.95
C PRO A 8 0.27 0.10 6.78
N LEU A 9 -0.92 0.68 6.62
CA LEU A 9 -1.18 1.72 5.64
C LEU A 9 -0.66 3.07 6.17
N ASN A 10 0.00 3.84 5.32
CA ASN A 10 0.29 5.24 5.56
C ASN A 10 -0.97 6.07 5.24
N ARG A 11 -1.69 6.47 6.28
CA ARG A 11 -2.94 7.22 6.15
C ARG A 11 -2.77 8.56 5.45
N ALA A 12 -1.70 9.31 5.76
CA ALA A 12 -1.47 10.62 5.15
C ALA A 12 -1.24 10.47 3.64
N ALA A 13 -0.36 9.54 3.25
CA ALA A 13 -0.11 9.24 1.83
C ALA A 13 -1.38 8.75 1.13
N TRP A 14 -2.19 7.93 1.78
CA TRP A 14 -3.48 7.48 1.24
C TRP A 14 -4.43 8.64 0.94
N GLU A 15 -4.65 9.52 1.90
CA GLU A 15 -5.57 10.67 1.75
C GLU A 15 -5.12 11.60 0.62
N ASP A 16 -3.82 11.88 0.52
CA ASP A 16 -3.26 12.69 -0.57
C ASP A 16 -3.41 12.01 -1.93
N VAL A 17 -3.09 10.72 -2.01
CA VAL A 17 -3.18 9.94 -3.25
C VAL A 17 -4.63 9.85 -3.75
N LEU A 18 -5.60 9.60 -2.87
CA LEU A 18 -7.02 9.58 -3.25
C LEU A 18 -7.50 10.95 -3.74
N ARG A 19 -7.09 12.02 -3.04
CA ARG A 19 -7.42 13.39 -3.42
C ARG A 19 -6.87 13.75 -4.80
N LEU A 20 -5.63 13.39 -5.08
CA LEU A 20 -4.98 13.63 -6.38
C LEU A 20 -5.56 12.78 -7.50
N ALA A 21 -5.88 11.51 -7.22
CA ALA A 21 -6.49 10.61 -8.19
C ALA A 21 -7.98 10.88 -8.43
N GLY A 22 -8.63 11.68 -7.57
CA GLY A 22 -10.07 11.95 -7.63
C GLY A 22 -10.91 10.70 -7.35
N LEU A 23 -10.38 9.75 -6.56
CA LEU A 23 -11.02 8.47 -6.27
C LEU A 23 -11.61 8.46 -4.86
N SER A 24 -12.81 7.89 -4.73
CA SER A 24 -13.44 7.60 -3.44
C SER A 24 -13.00 6.24 -2.90
N LEU A 25 -13.18 6.05 -1.59
CA LEU A 25 -12.93 4.77 -0.93
C LEU A 25 -13.76 3.61 -1.53
N THR A 26 -15.00 3.89 -1.98
CA THR A 26 -15.85 2.87 -2.64
C THR A 26 -15.22 2.42 -3.97
N GLN A 27 -14.79 3.37 -4.80
CA GLN A 27 -14.21 3.06 -6.10
C GLN A 27 -12.94 2.23 -5.94
N VAL A 28 -12.08 2.56 -4.96
CA VAL A 28 -10.89 1.74 -4.71
C VAL A 28 -11.25 0.34 -4.20
N ALA A 29 -12.30 0.21 -3.37
CA ALA A 29 -12.79 -1.10 -2.92
C ALA A 29 -13.24 -1.98 -4.10
N GLU A 30 -14.00 -1.40 -5.03
CA GLU A 30 -14.49 -2.07 -6.23
C GLU A 30 -13.33 -2.46 -7.16
N MET A 31 -12.44 -1.52 -7.46
CA MET A 31 -11.31 -1.75 -8.37
C MET A 31 -10.29 -2.76 -7.84
N SER A 32 -10.03 -2.76 -6.53
CA SER A 32 -9.04 -3.66 -5.91
C SER A 32 -9.61 -5.01 -5.49
N GLU A 33 -10.93 -5.18 -5.60
CA GLU A 33 -11.67 -6.32 -5.07
C GLU A 33 -11.37 -6.55 -3.57
N VAL A 34 -11.15 -5.46 -2.83
CA VAL A 34 -10.93 -5.47 -1.39
C VAL A 34 -12.19 -4.92 -0.72
N PRO A 35 -12.81 -5.65 0.21
CA PRO A 35 -14.00 -5.15 0.90
C PRO A 35 -13.76 -3.77 1.52
N ARG A 36 -14.73 -2.87 1.36
CA ARG A 36 -14.64 -1.51 1.93
C ARG A 36 -14.38 -1.52 3.43
N ALA A 37 -14.96 -2.47 4.17
CA ALA A 37 -14.70 -2.64 5.61
C ALA A 37 -13.22 -2.94 5.90
N THR A 38 -12.55 -3.73 5.05
CA THR A 38 -11.11 -4.00 5.16
C THR A 38 -10.30 -2.74 4.92
N LEU A 39 -10.62 -1.95 3.89
CA LEU A 39 -9.94 -0.67 3.62
C LEU A 39 -10.13 0.33 4.76
N SER A 40 -11.34 0.44 5.32
CA SER A 40 -11.60 1.24 6.52
C SER A 40 -10.79 0.76 7.73
N GLY A 41 -10.67 -0.56 7.91
CA GLY A 41 -9.84 -1.15 8.97
C GLY A 41 -8.34 -0.86 8.80
N LEU A 42 -7.85 -0.81 7.56
CA LEU A 42 -6.47 -0.38 7.25
C LEU A 42 -6.26 1.10 7.59
N LEU A 43 -7.21 1.97 7.24
CA LEU A 43 -7.17 3.40 7.55
C LEU A 43 -7.24 3.71 9.05
N GLY A 44 -8.04 2.91 9.79
CA GLY A 44 -8.13 2.99 11.24
C GLY A 44 -6.95 2.35 11.98
N GLY A 45 -6.03 1.70 11.27
CA GLY A 45 -4.89 0.99 11.88
C GLY A 45 -5.27 -0.32 12.59
N HIS A 46 -6.52 -0.76 12.48
CA HIS A 46 -7.00 -2.02 13.07
C HIS A 46 -6.54 -3.24 12.28
N HIS A 47 -6.34 -3.09 10.96
CA HIS A 47 -5.88 -4.15 10.07
C HIS A 47 -4.50 -3.85 9.52
N LYS A 48 -3.85 -4.89 9.03
CA LYS A 48 -2.61 -4.80 8.24
C LYS A 48 -2.81 -5.52 6.92
N ALA A 49 -2.29 -4.96 5.83
CA ALA A 49 -2.42 -5.55 4.51
C ALA A 49 -1.39 -6.67 4.33
N SER A 50 -1.76 -7.78 3.68
CA SER A 50 -0.77 -8.71 3.16
C SER A 50 -0.07 -8.09 1.94
N VAL A 51 1.11 -8.61 1.57
CA VAL A 51 1.83 -8.14 0.36
C VAL A 51 0.92 -8.19 -0.89
N PRO A 52 0.21 -9.29 -1.21
CA PRO A 52 -0.65 -9.31 -2.39
C PRO A 52 -1.80 -8.30 -2.32
N MET A 53 -2.35 -8.05 -1.14
CA MET A 53 -3.40 -7.04 -0.95
C MET A 53 -2.86 -5.62 -1.16
N ALA A 54 -1.69 -5.31 -0.60
CA ALA A 54 -1.04 -4.03 -0.76
C ALA A 54 -0.74 -3.72 -2.24
N HIS A 55 -0.23 -4.72 -2.97
CA HIS A 55 0.00 -4.58 -4.42
C HIS A 55 -1.29 -4.43 -5.22
N ARG A 56 -2.38 -5.14 -4.88
CA ARG A 56 -3.68 -4.95 -5.53
C ARG A 56 -4.20 -3.53 -5.32
N ILE A 57 -4.24 -3.07 -4.07
CA ILE A 57 -4.71 -1.73 -3.72
C ILE A 57 -3.89 -0.66 -4.43
N ALA A 58 -2.56 -0.77 -4.36
CA ALA A 58 -1.65 0.16 -5.02
C ALA A 58 -1.65 0.03 -6.55
N GLY A 59 -2.08 -1.09 -7.13
CA GLY A 59 -2.22 -1.23 -8.58
C GLY A 59 -3.45 -0.53 -9.15
N CYS A 60 -4.47 -0.29 -8.33
CA CYS A 60 -5.68 0.43 -8.74
C CYS A 60 -5.50 1.96 -8.79
N ILE A 61 -4.41 2.44 -8.20
CA ILE A 61 -4.06 3.85 -8.15
C ILE A 61 -2.68 3.97 -8.78
N PRO A 62 -2.33 4.98 -9.58
CA PRO A 62 -1.02 5.04 -10.24
C PRO A 62 0.12 5.41 -9.25
N VAL A 63 0.35 4.58 -8.23
CA VAL A 63 1.34 4.78 -7.16
C VAL A 63 2.09 3.49 -6.85
N GLN A 64 3.31 3.63 -6.33
CA GLN A 64 4.06 2.46 -5.88
C GLN A 64 3.47 1.91 -4.57
N PRO A 65 3.46 0.57 -4.37
CA PRO A 65 3.00 -0.03 -3.12
C PRO A 65 3.71 0.51 -1.88
N ALA A 66 5.00 0.80 -1.97
CA ALA A 66 5.78 1.37 -0.88
C ALA A 66 5.31 2.78 -0.45
N THR A 67 4.69 3.56 -1.36
CA THR A 67 4.11 4.86 -1.04
C THR A 67 2.95 4.73 -0.04
N LEU A 68 2.09 3.73 -0.25
CA LEU A 68 0.93 3.46 0.61
C LEU A 68 1.29 2.57 1.80
N PHE A 69 2.28 1.70 1.66
CA PHE A 69 2.70 0.73 2.66
C PHE A 69 4.23 0.82 2.85
N PRO A 70 4.74 1.78 3.65
CA PRO A 70 6.18 2.05 3.75
C PRO A 70 7.03 0.85 4.15
N SER A 71 6.47 -0.09 4.91
CA SER A 71 7.14 -1.35 5.25
C SER A 71 7.44 -2.28 4.06
N LEU A 72 6.92 -1.97 2.87
CA LEU A 72 7.24 -2.65 1.60
C LEU A 72 8.35 -1.96 0.82
N ALA A 73 8.86 -0.81 1.28
CA ALA A 73 10.11 -0.27 0.77
C ALA A 73 11.17 -1.32 1.09
N ALA A 74 11.49 -2.17 0.11
CA ALA A 74 12.65 -3.01 0.18
C ALA A 74 13.82 -2.06 0.44
N VAL A 75 14.60 -2.37 1.49
CA VAL A 75 15.90 -1.76 1.71
C VAL A 75 16.58 -1.76 0.35
N GLU A 76 16.76 -0.58 -0.25
CA GLU A 76 17.52 -0.44 -1.48
C GLU A 76 18.90 -0.99 -1.15
N VAL A 77 19.17 -2.22 -1.59
CA VAL A 77 20.54 -2.71 -1.66
C VAL A 77 21.15 -1.82 -2.72
N GLU A 78 22.02 -0.91 -2.28
CA GLU A 78 22.82 -0.06 -3.15
C GLU A 78 23.36 -0.93 -4.30
N PRO A 79 23.25 -0.50 -5.56
CA PRO A 79 23.81 -1.26 -6.66
C PRO A 79 25.33 -1.32 -6.43
N GLU A 80 25.82 -2.50 -6.05
CA GLU A 80 27.24 -2.80 -5.94
C GLU A 80 27.89 -2.40 -7.26
N ALA A 81 28.73 -1.36 -7.21
CA ALA A 81 29.43 -0.84 -8.37
C ALA A 81 30.27 -1.97 -8.97
N VAL A 82 29.85 -2.47 -10.13
CA VAL A 82 30.63 -3.43 -10.92
C VAL A 82 31.94 -2.73 -11.31
N PRO A 83 33.11 -3.17 -10.83
CA PRO A 83 34.37 -2.59 -11.26
C PRO A 83 34.58 -2.93 -12.75
N ALA A 84 35.04 -1.91 -13.49
CA ALA A 84 35.30 -1.94 -14.93
C ALA A 84 36.40 -2.92 -15.34
#